data_AF-A0A9E0YBQ3-F1
#
_entry.id   AF-A0A9E0YBQ3-F1
#
_cell.length_a   1.000
_cell.length_b   1.000
_cell.length_c   1.000
_cell.angle_alpha   90.00
_cell.angle_beta   90.00
_cell.angle_gamma   90.00
#
_symmetry.space_group_name_H-M   'P 1'
#
loop_
_entity.id
_entity.type
_entity.pdbx_description
1 polymer ?
#
loop_
_entity_poly.entity_id
_entity_poly.type
_entity_poly.pdbx_seq_one_letter_code
_entity_poly.pdbx_strand_id
1 'polypeptide(L)' 'MFLFWLLWIVVVIGGFYMGIGYGLQMYRQGFETSLLLNTVIYLGCAFYGAPKFLKLILKR' A
#
# COMPACT_ATOMS: atom_id res chain seq x y z
N MET A 1 -6.97 17.17 11.32
CA MET A 1 -7.74 16.04 10.73
C MET A 1 -7.48 15.86 9.24
N PHE A 2 -7.57 16.91 8.42
CA PHE A 2 -7.37 16.82 6.96
C PHE A 2 -5.99 16.29 6.54
N LEU A 3 -4.91 16.79 7.15
CA LEU A 3 -3.54 16.34 6.85
C LEU A 3 -3.31 14.84 7.16
N PHE A 4 -3.88 14.36 8.28
CA PHE A 4 -3.83 12.94 8.65
C PHE A 4 -4.60 12.06 7.65
N TRP A 5 -5.74 12.53 7.16
CA TRP A 5 -6.52 11.83 6.14
C TRP A 5 -5.74 11.72 4.82
N LEU A 6 -5.08 12.80 4.41
CA LEU A 6 -4.19 12.84 3.25
C LEU A 6 -2.95 11.94 3.38
N LEU A 7 -2.40 11.78 4.59
CA LEU A 7 -1.31 10.84 4.81
C LEU A 7 -1.79 9.40 4.65
N TRP A 8 -2.95 9.05 5.22
CA TRP A 8 -3.49 7.69 5.11
C TRP A 8 -3.91 7.34 3.68
N ILE A 9 -4.47 8.27 2.91
CA ILE A 9 -4.80 7.99 1.50
C ILE A 9 -3.54 7.73 0.67
N VAL A 10 -2.46 8.49 0.90
CA VAL A 10 -1.18 8.29 0.19
C VAL A 10 -0.55 6.95 0.60
N VAL A 11 -0.56 6.60 1.89
CA VAL A 11 -0.05 5.31 2.36
C VAL A 11 -0.84 4.13 1.78
N VAL A 12 -2.16 4.23 1.73
CA VAL A 12 -3.03 3.15 1.22
C VAL A 12 -2.93 3.05 -0.30
N ILE A 13 -3.20 4.12 -1.03
CA ILE A 13 -3.18 4.11 -2.50
C ILE A 13 -1.76 3.87 -3.02
N GLY A 14 -0.76 4.56 -2.46
CA GLY A 14 0.64 4.39 -2.84
C GLY A 14 1.16 2.99 -2.50
N GLY A 15 0.80 2.45 -1.33
CA GLY A 15 1.17 1.09 -0.94
C GLY A 15 0.55 0.02 -1.85
N PHE A 16 -0.73 0.17 -2.23
CA PHE A 16 -1.35 -0.75 -3.20
C PHE A 16 -0.74 -0.62 -4.60
N TYR A 17 -0.52 0.62 -5.07
CA TYR A 17 0.07 0.86 -6.38
C TYR A 17 1.48 0.26 -6.50
N MET A 18 2.34 0.52 -5.52
CA MET A 18 3.71 0.00 -5.50
C MET A 18 3.72 -1.51 -5.29
N GLY A 19 2.91 -2.03 -4.37
CA GLY A 19 2.81 -3.46 -4.10
C GLY A 19 2.36 -4.27 -5.31
N ILE A 20 1.30 -3.84 -6.00
CA ILE A 20 0.84 -4.48 -7.24
C ILE A 20 1.88 -4.32 -8.34
N GLY A 21 2.48 -3.14 -8.48
CA GLY A 21 3.52 -2.86 -9.48
C GLY A 21 4.72 -3.80 -9.36
N TYR A 22 5.26 -3.98 -8.15
CA TYR A 22 6.38 -4.87 -7.89
C TYR A 22 6.01 -6.35 -8.07
N GLY A 23 4.80 -6.76 -7.68
CA GLY A 23 4.30 -8.11 -7.97
C GLY A 23 4.19 -8.38 -9.48
N LEU A 24 3.70 -7.41 -10.25
CA LEU A 24 3.61 -7.50 -11.71
C LEU A 24 5.00 -7.51 -12.37
N GLN A 25 5.95 -6.74 -11.80
CA GLN A 25 7.34 -6.70 -12.26
C GLN A 25 8.03 -8.05 -12.04
N MET A 26 7.87 -8.65 -10.86
CA MET A 26 8.38 -10.01 -10.58
C MET A 26 7.79 -11.05 -11.53
N TYR A 27 6.50 -10.92 -11.87
CA TYR A 27 5.87 -11.82 -12.83
C TYR A 27 6.49 -11.71 -14.24
N ARG A 28 6.91 -10.52 -14.66
CA ARG A 28 7.45 -10.26 -16.01
C ARG A 28 8.96 -10.43 -16.14
N GLN A 29 9.72 -10.07 -15.11
CA GLN A 29 11.19 -9.97 -15.16
C GLN A 29 11.88 -11.11 -14.40
N GLY A 30 11.12 -11.96 -13.71
CA GLY A 30 11.65 -13.06 -12.90
C GLY A 30 11.55 -12.78 -11.41
N PHE A 31 11.68 -13.85 -10.62
CA PHE A 31 11.51 -13.80 -9.19
C PHE A 31 12.75 -13.22 -8.50
N GLU A 32 12.61 -12.08 -7.82
CA GLU A 32 13.65 -11.52 -6.95
C GLU A 32 13.13 -11.35 -5.51
N THR A 33 13.93 -11.79 -4.54
CA THR A 33 13.57 -11.72 -3.12
C THR A 33 13.47 -10.28 -2.61
N SER A 34 14.27 -9.36 -3.15
CA SER A 34 14.22 -7.92 -2.86
C SER A 34 12.86 -7.30 -3.25
N LEU A 35 12.39 -7.59 -4.46
CA LEU A 35 11.09 -7.15 -4.97
C LEU A 35 9.93 -7.78 -4.17
N LEU A 36 10.06 -9.05 -3.78
CA LEU A 36 9.08 -9.71 -2.92
C LEU A 36 8.96 -8.99 -1.58
N LEU A 37 10.09 -8.71 -0.93
CA LEU A 37 10.12 -8.05 0.37
C LEU A 37 9.48 -6.65 0.29
N ASN A 38 9.82 -5.89 -0.74
CA ASN A 38 9.19 -4.59 -1.01
C ASN A 38 7.68 -4.73 -1.22
N THR A 39 7.24 -5.69 -2.04
CA THR A 39 5.83 -5.96 -2.28
C THR A 39 5.07 -6.24 -0.99
N VAL A 40 5.63 -7.09 -0.11
CA VAL A 40 5.04 -7.44 1.19
C VAL A 40 4.99 -6.23 2.12
N ILE A 41 6.03 -5.41 2.16
CA ILE A 41 6.06 -4.19 3.00
C ILE A 41 5.02 -3.19 2.49
N TYR A 42 4.99 -2.88 1.19
CA TYR A 42 4.06 -1.91 0.62
C TYR A 42 2.60 -2.35 0.74
N LEU A 43 2.30 -3.63 0.44
CA LEU A 43 0.96 -4.18 0.66
C LEU A 43 0.62 -4.24 2.15
N GLY A 44 1.55 -4.65 3.01
CA GLY A 44 1.34 -4.68 4.46
C GLY A 44 1.01 -3.30 5.02
N CYS A 45 1.73 -2.26 4.61
CA CYS A 45 1.44 -0.88 4.96
C CYS A 45 0.07 -0.42 4.42
N ALA A 46 -0.31 -0.81 3.20
CA ALA A 46 -1.61 -0.49 2.62
C ALA A 46 -2.76 -1.18 3.37
N PHE A 47 -2.63 -2.47 3.67
CA PHE A 47 -3.63 -3.24 4.43
C PHE A 47 -3.77 -2.75 5.87
N TYR A 48 -2.68 -2.36 6.51
CA TYR A 48 -2.71 -1.78 7.85
C TYR A 48 -3.31 -0.36 7.86
N GLY A 49 -3.03 0.42 6.81
CA GLY A 49 -3.57 1.77 6.64
C GLY A 49 -5.04 1.79 6.24
N ALA A 50 -5.51 0.78 5.49
CA ALA A 50 -6.88 0.69 4.98
C ALA A 50 -7.97 0.81 6.06
N PRO A 51 -7.95 0.07 7.19
CA PRO A 51 -8.98 0.20 8.22
C PRO A 51 -8.94 1.55 8.93
N LYS A 52 -7.76 2.18 9.06
CA LYS A 52 -7.62 3.52 9.67
C LYS A 52 -8.15 4.60 8.73
N PHE A 53 -7.88 4.47 7.44
CA PHE A 53 -8.43 5.32 6.39
C PHE A 53 -9.95 5.19 6.28
N LEU A 54 -10.47 3.95 6.24
CA LEU A 54 -11.91 3.68 6.21
C LEU A 54 -12.61 4.22 7.46
N LYS A 55 -12.04 4.03 8.65
CA LYS A 55 -12.59 4.65 9.88
C LYS A 55 -12.63 6.17 9.80
N LEU A 56 -11.63 6.80 9.19
CA LEU A 56 -11.59 8.25 9.02
C LEU A 56 -12.60 8.78 7.98
N ILE A 57 -12.95 7.98 6.97
CA ILE A 57 -14.00 8.31 5.98
C ILE A 57 -15.39 8.03 6.55
N LEU A 58 -15.59 6.87 7.19
CA LEU A 58 -16.89 6.39 7.66
C LEU A 58 -17.32 6.98 9.01
N LYS A 59 -16.39 7.46 9.85
CA LYS A 59 -16.72 8.24 11.06
C LYS A 59 -16.82 9.74 10.78
N ARG A 60 -17.03 10.13 9.53
CA ARG A 60 -17.34 11.50 9.16
C ARG A 60 -18.84 11.69 9.09
#